data_AF-A0A545SSD2-F1
#
_entry.id   AF-A0A545SSD2-F1
#
_cell.length_a   1.000
_cell.length_b   1.000
_cell.length_c   1.000
_cell.angle_alpha   90.00
_cell.angle_beta   90.00
_cell.angle_gamma   90.00
#
_symmetry.space_group_name_H-M   'P 1'
#
loop_
_entity.id
_entity.type
_entity.pdbx_description
1 polymer ?
#
loop_
_entity_poly.entity_id
_entity_poly.type
_entity_poly.pdbx_seq_one_letter_code
_entity_poly.pdbx_strand_id
1 'polypeptide(L)'
;MIETFTALLFAHVLADFVFQTKWINDNKARPQVLLLHAVIVLFTAQLALGIYDAPQLLMLALVHLIIDALKQWGDFRKLSGFLWDQAAHLLSLLALAAYAPTLWGAWPDVALPLMALTTGAIIATRAGGFAVGLLMQPHSMRIRNNGLKGGGWTIGILERGLVFVLILADLPLGVGFLVAAKSILRFGTASRDQRTAEYVIIGTLASFGWAILAGFATQGLLSRLPTLEITALLP
;
A
#
# COMPACT_ATOMS: atom_id res chain seq x y z
N MET A 1 -15.37 -15.96 -1.34
CA MET A 1 -15.12 -14.75 -2.18
C MET A 1 -14.21 -13.78 -1.45
N ILE A 2 -14.59 -13.33 -0.25
CA ILE A 2 -13.81 -12.34 0.52
C ILE A 2 -12.46 -12.91 1.00
N GLU A 3 -12.42 -14.20 1.27
CA GLU A 3 -11.25 -14.98 1.69
C GLU A 3 -10.20 -14.99 0.57
N THR A 4 -10.62 -15.48 -0.61
CA THR A 4 -9.79 -15.47 -1.82
C THR A 4 -9.32 -14.06 -2.16
N PHE A 5 -10.21 -13.06 -2.12
CA PHE A 5 -9.83 -11.67 -2.37
C PHE A 5 -8.78 -11.15 -1.39
N THR A 6 -8.94 -11.44 -0.09
CA THR A 6 -8.01 -10.99 0.96
C THR A 6 -6.61 -11.57 0.75
N ALA A 7 -6.53 -12.86 0.47
CA ALA A 7 -5.26 -13.53 0.20
C ALA A 7 -4.61 -13.05 -1.11
N LEU A 8 -5.39 -12.83 -2.17
CA LEU A 8 -4.92 -12.26 -3.42
C LEU A 8 -4.44 -10.81 -3.27
N LEU A 9 -5.15 -9.99 -2.51
CA LEU A 9 -4.75 -8.61 -2.20
C LEU A 9 -3.45 -8.57 -1.41
N PHE A 10 -3.30 -9.47 -0.44
CA PHE A 10 -2.05 -9.65 0.31
C PHE A 10 -0.88 -10.04 -0.60
N ALA A 11 -1.09 -11.03 -1.49
CA ALA A 11 -0.09 -11.45 -2.46
C ALA A 11 0.35 -10.32 -3.41
N HIS A 12 -0.61 -9.55 -3.92
CA HIS A 12 -0.36 -8.41 -4.80
C HIS A 12 0.46 -7.33 -4.08
N VAL A 13 0.07 -6.96 -2.86
CA VAL A 13 0.76 -5.92 -2.10
C VAL A 13 2.19 -6.35 -1.73
N LEU A 14 2.41 -7.63 -1.43
CA LEU A 14 3.76 -8.17 -1.28
C LEU A 14 4.57 -8.09 -2.57
N ALA A 15 4.02 -8.52 -3.71
CA ALA A 15 4.72 -8.50 -4.98
C ALA A 15 5.10 -7.07 -5.40
N ASP A 16 4.14 -6.15 -5.44
CA ASP A 16 4.31 -4.82 -6.06
C ASP A 16 4.95 -3.80 -5.13
N PHE A 17 4.72 -3.91 -3.82
CA PHE A 17 5.28 -2.94 -2.88
C PHE A 17 6.47 -3.49 -2.14
N VAL A 18 6.54 -4.78 -1.80
CA VAL A 18 7.64 -5.34 -0.99
C VAL A 18 8.77 -5.88 -1.85
N PHE A 19 8.46 -6.82 -2.74
CA PHE A 19 9.45 -7.57 -3.53
C PHE A 19 9.84 -6.88 -4.83
N GLN A 20 9.02 -5.96 -5.36
CA GLN A 20 9.41 -5.10 -6.47
C GLN A 20 10.47 -4.10 -6.02
N THR A 21 11.73 -4.48 -6.18
CA THR A 21 12.86 -3.65 -5.82
C THR A 21 13.00 -2.46 -6.78
N LYS A 22 13.76 -1.44 -6.35
CA LYS A 22 14.12 -0.31 -7.22
C LYS A 22 14.75 -0.79 -8.55
N TRP A 23 15.62 -1.81 -8.50
CA TRP A 23 16.24 -2.35 -9.70
C TRP A 23 15.22 -2.95 -10.67
N ILE A 24 14.23 -3.69 -10.17
CA ILE A 24 13.16 -4.24 -11.02
C ILE A 24 12.39 -3.10 -11.68
N ASN A 25 11.97 -2.09 -10.90
CA ASN A 25 11.21 -0.95 -11.41
C ASN A 25 11.99 -0.16 -12.47
N ASP A 26 13.28 0.13 -12.22
CA ASP A 26 14.14 0.89 -13.14
C ASP A 26 14.45 0.12 -14.44
N ASN A 27 14.36 -1.21 -14.43
CA ASN A 27 14.64 -2.08 -15.59
C ASN A 27 13.38 -2.74 -16.18
N LYS A 28 12.18 -2.35 -15.74
CA LYS A 28 10.91 -3.02 -16.06
C LYS A 28 10.56 -2.98 -17.56
N ALA A 29 11.23 -2.16 -18.36
CA ALA A 29 11.07 -2.12 -19.81
C ALA A 29 11.72 -3.32 -20.53
N ARG A 30 12.61 -4.06 -19.84
CA ARG A 30 13.25 -5.26 -20.37
C ARG A 30 12.32 -6.46 -20.20
N PRO A 31 12.02 -7.23 -21.27
CA PRO A 31 11.10 -8.37 -21.19
C PRO A 31 11.47 -9.40 -20.13
N GLN A 32 12.77 -9.67 -19.90
CA GLN A 32 13.19 -10.64 -18.87
C GLN A 32 12.88 -10.15 -17.44
N VAL A 33 12.99 -8.84 -17.19
CA VAL A 33 12.72 -8.25 -15.88
C VAL A 33 11.21 -8.17 -15.63
N LEU A 34 10.44 -7.87 -16.68
CA LEU A 34 8.99 -7.90 -16.63
C LEU A 34 8.48 -9.31 -16.35
N LEU A 35 9.04 -10.33 -17.02
CA LEU A 35 8.74 -11.73 -16.76
C LEU A 35 9.15 -12.15 -15.34
N LEU A 36 10.32 -11.72 -14.86
CA LEU A 36 10.75 -11.95 -13.47
C LEU A 36 9.72 -11.41 -12.47
N HIS A 37 9.19 -10.20 -12.70
CA HIS A 37 8.13 -9.65 -11.84
C HIS A 37 6.85 -10.49 -11.89
N ALA A 38 6.42 -10.94 -13.07
CA ALA A 38 5.26 -11.82 -13.19
C ALA A 38 5.45 -13.17 -12.46
N VAL A 39 6.69 -13.71 -12.44
CA VAL A 39 7.02 -14.90 -11.63
C VAL A 39 6.91 -14.59 -10.13
N ILE A 40 7.36 -13.41 -9.68
CA ILE A 40 7.19 -12.99 -8.29
C ILE A 40 5.70 -12.90 -7.93
N VAL A 41 4.88 -12.31 -8.80
CA VAL A 41 3.42 -12.21 -8.61
C VAL A 41 2.77 -13.59 -8.51
N LEU A 42 3.11 -14.50 -9.43
CA LEU A 42 2.60 -15.88 -9.38
C LEU A 42 3.00 -16.56 -8.07
N PHE A 43 4.28 -16.44 -7.69
CA PHE A 43 4.82 -17.07 -6.50
C PHE A 43 4.18 -16.53 -5.22
N THR A 44 4.01 -15.21 -5.08
CA THR A 44 3.32 -14.64 -3.90
C THR A 44 1.86 -15.05 -3.85
N ALA A 45 1.17 -15.14 -4.99
CA ALA A 45 -0.22 -15.60 -5.05
C ALA A 45 -0.35 -17.08 -4.63
N GLN A 46 0.52 -17.95 -5.13
CA GLN A 46 0.57 -19.36 -4.75
C GLN A 46 0.85 -19.54 -3.26
N LEU A 47 1.84 -18.80 -2.71
CA LEU A 47 2.14 -18.85 -1.27
C LEU A 47 0.99 -18.32 -0.41
N ALA A 48 0.40 -17.19 -0.77
CA ALA A 48 -0.69 -16.59 0.00
C ALA A 48 -1.93 -17.50 0.04
N LEU A 49 -2.26 -18.16 -1.07
CA LEU A 49 -3.40 -19.08 -1.12
C LEU A 49 -3.06 -20.50 -0.66
N GLY A 50 -1.76 -20.85 -0.64
CA GLY A 50 -1.25 -22.20 -0.35
C GLY A 50 -1.59 -23.23 -1.44
N ILE A 51 -1.87 -22.77 -2.67
CA ILE A 51 -2.25 -23.61 -3.82
C ILE A 51 -1.25 -23.37 -4.95
N TYR A 52 -0.66 -24.43 -5.48
CA TYR A 52 0.41 -24.35 -6.49
C TYR A 52 -0.06 -24.72 -7.90
N ASP A 53 -1.09 -25.54 -8.02
CA ASP A 53 -1.59 -26.17 -9.25
C ASP A 53 -2.94 -25.58 -9.71
N ALA A 54 -3.10 -24.25 -9.58
CA ALA A 54 -4.29 -23.53 -10.00
C ALA A 54 -4.04 -22.72 -11.30
N PRO A 55 -4.62 -23.13 -12.46
CA PRO A 55 -4.51 -22.38 -13.71
C PRO A 55 -4.97 -20.92 -13.59
N GLN A 56 -5.91 -20.64 -12.70
CA GLN A 56 -6.43 -19.31 -12.44
C GLN A 56 -5.36 -18.34 -11.92
N LEU A 57 -4.37 -18.84 -11.16
CA LEU A 57 -3.25 -18.02 -10.65
C LEU A 57 -2.25 -17.70 -11.77
N LEU A 58 -2.04 -18.64 -12.69
CA LEU A 58 -1.27 -18.37 -13.90
C LEU A 58 -1.98 -17.32 -14.77
N MET A 59 -3.30 -17.42 -14.94
CA MET A 59 -4.08 -16.40 -15.65
C MET A 59 -3.98 -15.03 -14.98
N LEU A 60 -4.04 -14.97 -13.64
CA LEU A 60 -3.85 -13.72 -12.90
C LEU A 60 -2.47 -13.11 -13.15
N ALA A 61 -1.41 -13.92 -13.08
CA ALA A 61 -0.05 -13.46 -13.34
C ALA A 61 0.13 -12.97 -14.78
N LEU A 62 -0.52 -13.60 -15.77
CA LEU A 62 -0.55 -13.13 -17.15
C LEU A 62 -1.31 -11.80 -17.31
N VAL A 63 -2.45 -11.65 -16.64
CA VAL A 63 -3.19 -10.38 -16.62
C VAL A 63 -2.35 -9.28 -15.98
N HIS A 64 -1.68 -9.56 -14.86
CA HIS A 64 -0.76 -8.64 -14.19
C HIS A 64 0.39 -8.23 -15.14
N LEU A 65 1.02 -9.20 -15.82
CA LEU A 65 2.05 -8.96 -16.82
C LEU A 65 1.58 -8.01 -17.94
N ILE A 66 0.35 -8.21 -18.43
CA ILE A 66 -0.25 -7.38 -19.47
C ILE A 66 -0.47 -5.95 -18.96
N ILE A 67 -1.05 -5.79 -17.76
CA ILE A 67 -1.26 -4.46 -17.15
C ILE A 67 0.08 -3.72 -17.02
N ASP A 68 1.10 -4.39 -16.48
CA ASP A 68 2.44 -3.82 -16.33
C ASP A 68 3.12 -3.52 -17.67
N ALA A 69 2.90 -4.32 -18.71
CA ALA A 69 3.43 -4.06 -20.05
C ALA A 69 2.77 -2.81 -20.67
N LEU A 70 1.45 -2.69 -20.59
CA LEU A 70 0.69 -1.56 -21.11
C LEU A 70 1.07 -0.25 -20.41
N LYS A 71 1.37 -0.32 -19.11
CA LYS A 71 1.86 0.83 -18.33
C LYS A 71 3.11 1.46 -18.92
N GLN A 72 3.98 0.67 -19.56
CA GLN A 72 5.22 1.18 -20.16
C GLN A 72 4.98 2.12 -21.36
N TRP A 73 3.78 2.11 -21.92
CA TRP A 73 3.43 2.94 -23.08
C TRP A 73 2.68 4.23 -22.71
N GLY A 74 2.30 4.43 -21.44
CA GLY A 74 1.55 5.62 -20.99
C GLY A 74 2.34 6.59 -20.09
N ASP A 75 1.80 7.79 -19.85
CA ASP A 75 2.36 8.80 -18.92
C ASP A 75 2.02 8.47 -17.45
N PHE A 76 2.50 7.32 -16.97
CA PHE A 76 2.26 6.83 -15.61
C PHE A 76 3.18 7.46 -14.55
N ARG A 77 3.84 8.59 -14.87
CA ARG A 77 4.77 9.29 -13.97
C ARG A 77 4.07 10.20 -12.96
N LYS A 78 2.74 10.32 -13.04
CA LYS A 78 1.89 11.14 -12.17
C LYS A 78 1.08 10.27 -11.22
N LEU A 79 0.56 10.88 -10.15
CA LEU A 79 -0.34 10.22 -9.20
C LEU A 79 -1.53 9.56 -9.90
N SER A 80 -2.14 10.21 -10.91
CA SER A 80 -3.28 9.66 -11.65
C SER A 80 -2.95 8.34 -12.34
N GLY A 81 -1.77 8.24 -12.97
CA GLY A 81 -1.30 7.00 -13.57
C GLY A 81 -1.14 5.90 -12.52
N PHE A 82 -0.49 6.21 -11.40
CA PHE A 82 -0.38 5.27 -10.28
C PHE A 82 -1.75 4.79 -9.79
N LEU A 83 -2.73 5.67 -9.62
CA LEU A 83 -4.07 5.26 -9.18
C LEU A 83 -4.80 4.38 -10.20
N TRP A 84 -4.70 4.67 -11.50
CA TRP A 84 -5.30 3.84 -12.55
C TRP A 84 -4.64 2.46 -12.66
N ASP A 85 -3.32 2.41 -12.50
CA ASP A 85 -2.56 1.16 -12.44
C ASP A 85 -3.02 0.28 -11.26
N GLN A 86 -3.11 0.85 -10.06
CA GLN A 86 -3.58 0.12 -8.88
C GLN A 86 -5.06 -0.28 -9.01
N ALA A 87 -5.90 0.54 -9.65
CA ALA A 87 -7.29 0.19 -9.91
C ALA A 87 -7.41 -1.00 -10.88
N ALA A 88 -6.60 -1.06 -11.94
CA ALA A 88 -6.60 -2.18 -12.88
C ALA A 88 -6.21 -3.49 -12.19
N HIS A 89 -5.16 -3.48 -11.37
CA HIS A 89 -4.77 -4.64 -10.57
C HIS A 89 -5.88 -5.05 -9.60
N LEU A 90 -6.42 -4.12 -8.82
CA LEU A 90 -7.50 -4.40 -7.87
C LEU A 90 -8.74 -5.02 -8.54
N LEU A 91 -9.12 -4.51 -9.72
CA LEU A 91 -10.21 -5.07 -10.52
C LEU A 91 -9.92 -6.50 -10.98
N SER A 92 -8.68 -6.81 -11.37
CA SER A 92 -8.30 -8.18 -11.74
C SER A 92 -8.39 -9.15 -10.56
N LEU A 93 -7.99 -8.72 -9.35
CA LEU A 93 -8.10 -9.53 -8.13
C LEU A 93 -9.57 -9.76 -7.76
N LEU A 94 -10.41 -8.73 -7.84
CA LEU A 94 -11.85 -8.83 -7.59
C LEU A 94 -12.54 -9.76 -8.60
N ALA A 95 -12.21 -9.63 -9.88
CA ALA A 95 -12.74 -10.49 -10.94
C ALA A 95 -12.39 -11.95 -10.70
N LEU A 96 -11.13 -12.23 -10.35
CA LEU A 96 -10.71 -13.60 -10.03
C LEU A 96 -11.38 -14.12 -8.75
N ALA A 97 -11.44 -13.32 -7.68
CA ALA A 97 -12.08 -13.73 -6.44
C ALA A 97 -13.59 -13.97 -6.58
N ALA A 98 -14.25 -13.26 -7.51
CA ALA A 98 -15.65 -13.51 -7.87
C ALA A 98 -15.82 -14.78 -8.73
N TYR A 99 -14.89 -15.02 -9.67
CA TYR A 99 -14.91 -16.19 -10.54
C TYR A 99 -14.56 -17.50 -9.81
N ALA A 100 -13.57 -17.46 -8.92
CA ALA A 100 -13.08 -18.59 -8.15
C ALA A 100 -13.14 -18.30 -6.64
N PRO A 101 -14.34 -18.16 -6.04
CA PRO A 101 -14.49 -17.72 -4.66
C PRO A 101 -13.93 -18.70 -3.62
N THR A 102 -13.78 -19.97 -3.99
CA THR A 102 -13.26 -21.08 -3.18
C THR A 102 -11.79 -21.38 -3.46
N LEU A 103 -11.03 -20.47 -4.09
CA LEU A 103 -9.59 -20.62 -4.31
C LEU A 103 -8.76 -20.41 -3.02
N TRP A 104 -9.40 -20.48 -1.86
CA TRP A 104 -8.85 -20.38 -0.52
C TRP A 104 -9.13 -21.69 0.24
N GLY A 105 -8.26 -22.03 1.21
CA GLY A 105 -8.52 -23.15 2.14
C GLY A 105 -7.28 -23.94 2.56
N ALA A 106 -6.09 -23.59 2.08
CA ALA A 106 -4.85 -24.28 2.46
C ALA A 106 -4.30 -23.83 3.83
N TRP A 107 -4.73 -22.66 4.32
CA TRP A 107 -4.31 -22.08 5.60
C TRP A 107 -5.47 -22.04 6.60
N PRO A 108 -5.18 -22.01 7.91
CA PRO A 108 -6.20 -21.80 8.92
C PRO A 108 -6.85 -20.41 8.78
N ASP A 109 -8.11 -20.30 9.17
CA ASP A 109 -8.91 -19.06 9.06
C ASP A 109 -8.27 -17.84 9.75
N VAL A 110 -7.49 -18.05 10.82
CA VAL A 110 -6.73 -17.00 11.51
C VAL A 110 -5.69 -16.31 10.62
N ALA A 111 -5.28 -16.95 9.51
CA ALA A 111 -4.35 -16.35 8.56
C ALA A 111 -4.96 -15.14 7.82
N LEU A 112 -6.27 -15.16 7.54
CA LEU A 112 -6.93 -14.12 6.75
C LEU A 112 -6.87 -12.74 7.41
N PRO A 113 -7.22 -12.58 8.71
CA PRO A 113 -7.05 -11.29 9.36
C PRO A 113 -5.59 -10.82 9.47
N LEU A 114 -4.63 -11.74 9.64
CA LEU A 114 -3.20 -11.39 9.66
C LEU A 114 -2.74 -10.87 8.29
N MET A 115 -3.19 -11.51 7.21
CA MET A 115 -2.99 -11.04 5.84
C MET A 115 -3.62 -9.67 5.62
N ALA A 116 -4.86 -9.45 6.09
CA ALA A 116 -5.56 -8.17 5.99
C ALA A 116 -4.83 -7.05 6.77
N LEU A 117 -4.40 -7.31 8.01
CA LEU A 117 -3.63 -6.36 8.83
C LEU A 117 -2.29 -6.00 8.17
N THR A 118 -1.57 -7.01 7.67
CA THR A 118 -0.28 -6.80 7.00
C THR A 118 -0.46 -6.01 5.69
N THR A 119 -1.49 -6.34 4.91
CA THR A 119 -1.89 -5.62 3.71
C THR A 119 -2.17 -4.15 4.03
N GLY A 120 -3.02 -3.89 5.02
CA GLY A 120 -3.34 -2.54 5.48
C GLY A 120 -2.11 -1.74 5.91
N ALA A 121 -1.21 -2.36 6.68
CA ALA A 121 0.03 -1.73 7.11
C ALA A 121 0.96 -1.36 5.94
N ILE A 122 1.12 -2.25 4.95
CA ILE A 122 1.94 -1.98 3.76
C ILE A 122 1.29 -0.88 2.89
N ILE A 123 -0.04 -0.92 2.71
CA ILE A 123 -0.77 0.12 1.96
C ILE A 123 -0.64 1.48 2.64
N ALA A 124 -0.86 1.53 3.96
CA ALA A 124 -0.75 2.76 4.73
C ALA A 124 0.67 3.34 4.67
N THR A 125 1.70 2.51 4.88
CA THR A 125 3.08 2.98 5.02
C THR A 125 3.80 3.11 3.69
N ARG A 126 3.94 2.02 2.95
CA ARG A 126 4.82 1.93 1.76
C ARG A 126 4.10 2.41 0.50
N ALA A 127 2.91 1.89 0.20
CA ALA A 127 2.13 2.36 -0.95
C ALA A 127 1.77 3.85 -0.80
N GLY A 128 1.37 4.27 0.40
CA GLY A 128 1.14 5.68 0.73
C GLY A 128 2.38 6.55 0.56
N GLY A 129 3.57 6.02 0.85
CA GLY A 129 4.83 6.72 0.58
C GLY A 129 5.04 7.02 -0.90
N PHE A 130 4.75 6.08 -1.78
CA PHE A 130 4.81 6.29 -3.23
C PHE A 130 3.73 7.25 -3.71
N ALA A 131 2.48 7.09 -3.27
CA ALA A 131 1.36 7.96 -3.66
C ALA A 131 1.62 9.42 -3.26
N VAL A 132 2.00 9.66 -2.01
CA VAL A 132 2.34 11.01 -1.51
C VAL A 132 3.59 11.54 -2.22
N GLY A 133 4.59 10.69 -2.48
CA GLY A 133 5.78 11.08 -3.24
C GLY A 133 5.45 11.59 -4.64
N LEU A 134 4.57 10.89 -5.36
CA LEU A 134 4.10 11.30 -6.69
C LEU A 134 3.25 12.58 -6.64
N LEU A 135 2.40 12.74 -5.62
CA LEU A 135 1.63 13.97 -5.40
C LEU A 135 2.56 15.18 -5.19
N MET A 136 3.61 14.99 -4.39
CA MET A 136 4.53 16.07 -4.01
C MET A 136 5.63 16.35 -5.05
N GLN A 137 5.81 15.46 -6.04
CA GLN A 137 6.87 15.56 -7.04
C GLN A 137 6.91 16.95 -7.73
N PRO A 138 5.79 17.53 -8.22
CA PRO A 138 5.81 18.84 -8.91
C PRO A 138 6.27 20.00 -8.01
N HIS A 139 6.09 19.86 -6.69
CA HIS A 139 6.42 20.88 -5.70
C HIS A 139 7.84 20.72 -5.15
N SER A 140 8.41 19.51 -5.19
CA SER A 140 9.70 19.19 -4.57
C SER A 140 10.89 19.93 -5.20
N MET A 141 10.86 20.21 -6.51
CA MET A 141 11.93 20.93 -7.22
C MET A 141 12.06 22.41 -6.81
N ARG A 142 11.08 22.95 -6.09
CA ARG A 142 11.02 24.38 -5.72
C ARG A 142 11.49 24.64 -4.28
N ILE A 143 12.05 23.64 -3.60
CA ILE A 143 12.32 23.66 -2.16
C ILE A 143 13.76 23.23 -1.88
N ARG A 144 14.43 23.91 -0.95
CA ARG A 144 15.77 23.52 -0.49
C ARG A 144 15.68 22.33 0.46
N ASN A 145 16.33 21.22 0.11
CA ASN A 145 16.44 20.08 1.00
C ASN A 145 17.65 20.24 1.93
N ASN A 146 17.42 20.81 3.11
CA ASN A 146 18.45 20.94 4.15
C ASN A 146 18.35 19.84 5.24
N GLY A 147 17.54 18.79 5.00
CA GLY A 147 17.30 17.72 5.97
C GLY A 147 18.21 16.50 5.81
N LEU A 148 18.02 15.51 6.68
CA LEU A 148 18.71 14.23 6.59
C LEU A 148 18.38 13.50 5.28
N LYS A 149 19.36 12.79 4.72
CA LYS A 149 19.17 11.94 3.54
C LYS A 149 18.09 10.90 3.81
N GLY A 150 16.98 10.96 3.07
CA GLY A 150 15.84 10.06 3.25
C GLY A 150 14.95 10.38 4.47
N GLY A 151 15.20 11.47 5.21
CA GLY A 151 14.46 11.79 6.44
C GLY A 151 12.94 11.88 6.24
N GLY A 152 12.48 12.47 5.14
CA GLY A 152 11.06 12.55 4.82
C GLY A 152 10.39 11.18 4.61
N TRP A 153 11.12 10.21 4.06
CA TRP A 153 10.61 8.84 3.89
C TRP A 153 10.45 8.14 5.23
N THR A 154 11.49 8.21 6.09
CA THR A 154 11.47 7.62 7.43
C THR A 154 10.38 8.23 8.30
N ILE A 155 10.29 9.58 8.36
CA ILE A 155 9.24 10.29 9.09
C ILE A 155 7.87 9.87 8.57
N GLY A 156 7.70 9.80 7.25
CA GLY A 156 6.44 9.39 6.64
C GLY A 156 6.00 7.97 7.03
N ILE A 157 6.93 7.00 7.08
CA ILE A 157 6.62 5.63 7.53
C ILE A 157 6.15 5.64 8.98
N LEU A 158 6.88 6.32 9.87
CA LEU A 158 6.57 6.35 11.31
C LEU A 158 5.19 6.99 11.56
N GLU A 159 4.91 8.11 10.92
CA GLU A 159 3.65 8.82 11.10
C GLU A 159 2.46 8.06 10.52
N ARG A 160 2.57 7.54 9.29
CA ARG A 160 1.48 6.74 8.70
C ARG A 160 1.25 5.45 9.46
N GLY A 161 2.32 4.82 9.99
CA GLY A 161 2.21 3.67 10.87
C GLY A 161 1.47 3.99 12.16
N LEU A 162 1.82 5.10 12.82
CA LEU A 162 1.15 5.53 14.05
C LEU A 162 -0.32 5.90 13.80
N VAL A 163 -0.62 6.62 12.70
CA VAL A 163 -2.00 6.92 12.29
C VAL A 163 -2.79 5.64 12.03
N PHE A 164 -2.21 4.69 11.29
CA PHE A 164 -2.84 3.40 11.01
C PHE A 164 -3.18 2.64 12.30
N VAL A 165 -2.22 2.54 13.24
CA VAL A 165 -2.45 1.90 14.55
C VAL A 165 -3.53 2.61 15.36
N LEU A 166 -3.53 3.95 15.39
CA LEU A 166 -4.54 4.72 16.13
C LEU A 166 -5.95 4.52 15.56
N ILE A 167 -6.09 4.43 14.23
CA ILE A 167 -7.38 4.12 13.62
C ILE A 167 -7.81 2.69 13.97
N LEU A 168 -6.92 1.69 13.84
CA LEU A 168 -7.24 0.31 14.20
C LEU A 168 -7.60 0.14 15.67
N ALA A 169 -6.98 0.92 16.57
CA ALA A 169 -7.25 0.93 18.00
C ALA A 169 -8.51 1.72 18.40
N ASP A 170 -9.29 2.22 17.42
CA ASP A 170 -10.47 3.06 17.64
C ASP A 170 -10.17 4.37 18.42
N LEU A 171 -8.98 4.94 18.17
CA LEU A 171 -8.50 6.19 18.76
C LEU A 171 -8.27 7.29 17.70
N PRO A 172 -9.28 7.66 16.88
CA PRO A 172 -9.13 8.67 15.84
C PRO A 172 -8.74 10.05 16.38
N LEU A 173 -9.12 10.38 17.62
CA LEU A 173 -8.70 11.62 18.29
C LEU A 173 -7.17 11.69 18.49
N GLY A 174 -6.49 10.55 18.65
CA GLY A 174 -5.04 10.49 18.74
C GLY A 174 -4.34 10.97 17.46
N VAL A 175 -4.99 10.81 16.29
CA VAL A 175 -4.49 11.33 15.01
C VAL A 175 -4.50 12.86 15.04
N GLY A 176 -5.54 13.47 15.61
CA GLY A 176 -5.63 14.93 15.80
C GLY A 176 -4.50 15.47 16.69
N PHE A 177 -4.18 14.77 17.78
CA PHE A 177 -3.04 15.12 18.63
C PHE A 177 -1.71 15.05 17.86
N LEU A 178 -1.52 14.02 17.04
CA LEU A 178 -0.33 13.85 16.20
C LEU A 178 -0.18 15.00 15.18
N VAL A 179 -1.27 15.42 14.52
CA VAL A 179 -1.29 16.60 13.62
C VAL A 179 -0.90 17.87 14.37
N ALA A 180 -1.49 18.09 15.55
CA ALA A 180 -1.25 19.29 16.34
C ALA A 180 0.21 19.36 16.82
N ALA A 181 0.73 18.28 17.39
CA ALA A 181 2.12 18.19 17.85
C ALA A 181 3.11 18.49 16.71
N LYS A 182 2.87 17.92 15.52
CA LYS A 182 3.71 18.17 14.34
C LYS A 182 3.65 19.62 13.85
N SER A 183 2.47 20.25 13.95
CA SER A 183 2.28 21.65 13.60
C SER A 183 3.06 22.57 14.54
N ILE A 184 3.01 22.31 15.86
CA ILE A 184 3.76 23.04 16.90
C ILE A 184 5.26 23.08 16.58
N LEU A 185 5.85 21.93 16.26
CA LEU A 185 7.29 21.81 15.93
C LEU A 185 7.70 22.57 14.65
N ARG A 186 6.74 22.98 13.82
CA ARG A 186 7.00 23.62 12.51
C ARG A 186 6.64 25.11 12.44
N PHE A 187 5.98 25.68 13.46
CA PHE A 187 5.67 27.12 13.50
C PHE A 187 6.92 28.01 13.39
N GLY A 188 8.04 27.61 14.01
CA GLY A 188 9.31 28.36 13.93
C GLY A 188 9.93 28.42 12.54
N THR A 189 9.65 27.43 11.67
CA THR A 189 10.14 27.39 10.27
C THR A 189 9.23 28.11 9.28
N ALA A 190 7.93 28.21 9.56
CA ALA A 190 6.94 28.81 8.66
C ALA A 190 7.13 30.32 8.47
N SER A 191 7.71 31.01 9.46
CA SER A 191 7.96 32.46 9.41
C SER A 191 9.09 32.89 8.47
N ARG A 192 9.91 31.93 7.98
CA ARG A 192 11.09 32.22 7.14
C ARG A 192 10.98 31.74 5.69
N ASP A 193 10.14 30.74 5.40
CA ASP A 193 9.97 30.18 4.05
C ASP A 193 8.55 29.60 3.83
N GLN A 194 7.68 30.43 3.25
CA GLN A 194 6.28 30.09 2.99
C GLN A 194 6.12 28.86 2.06
N ARG A 195 6.97 28.72 1.03
CA ARG A 195 6.86 27.60 0.08
C ARG A 195 7.18 26.27 0.75
N THR A 196 8.20 26.26 1.61
CA THR A 196 8.53 25.09 2.41
C THR A 196 7.41 24.75 3.37
N ALA A 197 6.78 25.75 4.00
CA ALA A 197 5.62 25.54 4.88
C ALA A 197 4.43 24.92 4.14
N GLU A 198 4.04 25.46 2.99
CA GLU A 198 2.93 24.94 2.17
C GLU A 198 3.17 23.49 1.73
N TYR A 199 4.35 23.19 1.20
CA TYR A 199 4.72 21.82 0.81
C TYR A 199 4.60 20.81 1.95
N VAL A 200 5.04 21.25 3.12
CA VAL A 200 5.00 20.48 4.35
C VAL A 200 3.57 20.21 4.79
N ILE A 201 2.70 21.23 4.75
CA ILE A 201 1.30 21.13 5.15
C ILE A 201 0.57 20.19 4.19
N ILE A 202 0.69 20.42 2.88
CA ILE A 202 0.06 19.58 1.84
C ILE A 202 0.51 18.13 1.99
N GLY A 203 1.82 17.89 2.09
CA GLY A 203 2.37 16.54 2.21
C GLY A 203 1.92 15.83 3.49
N THR A 204 1.81 16.55 4.62
CA THR A 204 1.35 15.97 5.89
C THR A 204 -0.13 15.61 5.84
N LEU A 205 -0.98 16.54 5.37
CA LEU A 205 -2.43 16.31 5.25
C LEU A 205 -2.75 15.17 4.29
N ALA A 206 -2.09 15.13 3.12
CA ALA A 206 -2.25 14.03 2.16
C ALA A 206 -1.79 12.68 2.76
N SER A 207 -0.65 12.67 3.45
CA SER A 207 -0.12 11.46 4.08
C SER A 207 -1.03 10.93 5.19
N PHE A 208 -1.63 11.80 5.99
CA PHE A 208 -2.53 11.37 7.07
C PHE A 208 -3.86 10.93 6.50
N GLY A 209 -4.42 11.67 5.54
CA GLY A 209 -5.63 11.26 4.82
C GLY A 209 -5.49 9.86 4.22
N TRP A 210 -4.35 9.58 3.58
CA TRP A 210 -4.06 8.24 3.05
C TRP A 210 -4.06 7.15 4.13
N ALA A 211 -3.33 7.37 5.23
CA ALA A 211 -3.24 6.39 6.31
C ALA A 211 -4.58 6.16 7.03
N ILE A 212 -5.40 7.20 7.18
CA ILE A 212 -6.75 7.11 7.73
C ILE A 212 -7.63 6.24 6.82
N LEU A 213 -7.64 6.51 5.50
CA LEU A 213 -8.41 5.72 4.54
C LEU A 213 -7.97 4.25 4.53
N ALA A 214 -6.66 3.99 4.57
CA ALA A 214 -6.12 2.63 4.67
C ALA A 214 -6.55 1.93 5.98
N GLY A 215 -6.55 2.65 7.10
CA GLY A 215 -7.02 2.16 8.41
C GLY A 215 -8.49 1.74 8.38
N PHE A 216 -9.38 2.64 7.92
CA PHE A 216 -10.80 2.33 7.82
C PHE A 216 -11.10 1.23 6.81
N ALA A 217 -10.41 1.21 5.66
CA ALA A 217 -10.55 0.12 4.69
C ALA A 217 -10.15 -1.24 5.31
N THR A 218 -9.10 -1.25 6.14
CA THR A 218 -8.66 -2.46 6.85
C THR A 218 -9.69 -2.90 7.90
N GLN A 219 -10.24 -2.00 8.71
CA GLN A 219 -11.33 -2.34 9.64
C GLN A 219 -12.56 -2.88 8.91
N GLY A 220 -12.94 -2.25 7.79
CA GLY A 220 -14.03 -2.72 6.95
C GLY A 220 -13.80 -4.14 6.43
N LEU A 221 -12.58 -4.44 5.98
CA LEU A 221 -12.20 -5.80 5.56
C LEU A 221 -12.24 -6.78 6.74
N LEU A 222 -11.65 -6.42 7.89
CA LEU A 222 -11.64 -7.26 9.09
C LEU A 222 -13.04 -7.60 9.59
N SER A 223 -14.01 -6.68 9.47
CA SER A 223 -15.41 -6.92 9.86
C SER A 223 -16.11 -8.04 9.07
N ARG A 224 -15.52 -8.44 7.94
CA ARG A 224 -16.02 -9.49 7.03
C ARG A 224 -15.22 -10.79 7.14
N LEU A 225 -14.20 -10.83 8.00
CA LEU A 225 -13.30 -11.97 8.17
C LEU A 225 -13.52 -12.63 9.53
N PRO A 226 -13.05 -13.88 9.72
CA PRO A 226 -13.04 -14.54 11.02
C PRO A 226 -12.38 -13.65 12.08
N THR A 227 -12.89 -13.68 13.31
CA THR A 227 -12.31 -12.88 14.40
C THR A 227 -10.91 -13.36 14.73
N LEU A 228 -9.98 -12.43 14.88
CA LEU A 228 -8.71 -12.72 15.53
C LEU A 228 -8.98 -12.94 17.01
N GLU A 229 -9.12 -14.19 17.40
CA GLU A 229 -9.03 -14.59 18.81
C GLU A 229 -7.55 -14.50 19.23
N ILE A 230 -7.05 -13.27 19.36
CA ILE A 230 -5.86 -13.03 20.18
C ILE A 230 -6.38 -13.21 21.60
N THR A 231 -6.27 -14.45 22.10
CA THR A 231 -6.72 -14.86 23.42
C THR A 231 -6.45 -13.76 24.42
N ALA A 232 -7.52 -13.34 25.11
CA ALA A 232 -7.55 -12.23 26.06
C ALA A 232 -6.24 -12.09 26.86
N LEU A 233 -5.38 -11.16 26.45
CA LEU A 233 -4.25 -10.67 27.25
C LEU A 233 -4.64 -9.42 28.04
N LEU A 234 -5.92 -9.32 28.39
CA LEU A 234 -6.40 -8.38 29.40
C LEU A 234 -7.14 -9.21 30.46
N PRO A 235 -6.65 -9.25 31.71
CA PRO A 235 -7.42 -9.80 32.83
C PRO A 235 -8.71 -9.01 33.08
#